data_AF-X0UQE8-F1
#
_entry.id   AF-X0UQE8-F1
#
_cell.length_a   1.000
_cell.length_b   1.000
_cell.length_c   1.000
_cell.angle_alpha   90.00
_cell.angle_beta   90.00
_cell.angle_gamma   90.00
#
_symmetry.space_group_name_H-M   'P 1'
#
loop_
_entity.id
_entity.type
_entity.pdbx_description
1 polymer ?
#
loop_
_entity_poly.entity_id
_entity_poly.type
_entity_poly.pdbx_seq_one_letter_code
_entity_poly.pdbx_strand_id
1 'polypeptide(L)'
;KQYIEKMTPADVKLVSLGSAPPEILERLHFLGGSEPLRGDEARAYYGREDDLIDEHARHVEQVKSFLLRKNADGTMEGGADLNIVYAAFNGSGRRGVPRILAELGCRRVWSISGLDPLNGFFPAFRSDPGREQQPDPGDPRAAKVALDELEKDVRRRDRGERGYESCISWGEADILIGTDPDADRCGVVVKPPPRYAAELERRPTLRAAPGHVLVYADDIWTLLLWYRLHVEIEREGSILDADRKFIALSHTTTDMIARLARKHGLGVLKTWVGFAWLS
;
A
#
# COMPACT_ATOMS: atom_id res chain seq x y z
N LYS A 1 -31.70 -36.16 20.71
CA LYS A 1 -30.29 -35.95 20.32
C LYS A 1 -29.91 -34.53 20.72
N GLN A 2 -29.02 -34.37 21.71
CA GLN A 2 -28.48 -33.07 22.12
C GLN A 2 -27.38 -32.70 21.13
N TYR A 3 -27.58 -31.63 20.36
CA TYR A 3 -26.62 -31.17 19.34
C TYR A 3 -25.79 -29.96 19.79
N ILE A 4 -25.94 -29.53 21.05
CA ILE A 4 -25.23 -28.37 21.60
C ILE A 4 -24.75 -28.73 23.00
N GLU A 5 -23.46 -29.03 23.13
CA GLU A 5 -22.80 -29.12 24.44
C GLU A 5 -22.65 -27.70 25.01
N LYS A 6 -23.03 -27.53 26.28
CA LYS A 6 -22.80 -26.28 27.01
C LYS A 6 -21.33 -26.22 27.41
N MET A 7 -20.51 -25.55 26.61
CA MET A 7 -19.12 -25.25 26.96
C MET A 7 -19.06 -23.97 27.80
N THR A 8 -18.25 -23.98 28.85
CA THR A 8 -17.93 -22.84 29.69
C THR A 8 -16.44 -22.49 29.54
N PRO A 9 -16.00 -21.27 29.90
CA PRO A 9 -14.57 -20.94 29.92
C PRO A 9 -13.73 -21.90 30.79
N ALA A 10 -14.31 -22.54 31.82
CA ALA A 10 -13.62 -23.52 32.65
C ALA A 10 -13.29 -24.83 31.89
N ASP A 11 -13.99 -25.09 30.78
CA ASP A 11 -13.72 -26.23 29.90
C ASP A 11 -12.57 -25.94 28.92
N VAL A 12 -12.14 -24.68 28.78
CA VAL A 12 -10.99 -24.29 27.96
C VAL A 12 -9.70 -24.55 28.75
N LYS A 13 -8.97 -25.58 28.34
CA LYS A 13 -7.64 -25.90 28.88
C LYS A 13 -6.56 -25.37 27.96
N LEU A 14 -5.62 -24.60 28.50
CA LEU A 14 -4.41 -24.21 27.77
C LEU A 14 -3.48 -25.42 27.66
N VAL A 15 -3.00 -25.68 26.45
CA VAL A 15 -1.99 -26.70 26.16
C VAL A 15 -0.80 -25.99 25.54
N SER A 16 0.40 -26.27 26.04
CA SER A 16 1.63 -25.82 25.38
C SER A 16 1.77 -26.57 24.06
N LEU A 17 1.97 -25.85 22.96
CA LEU A 17 2.19 -26.46 21.64
C LEU A 17 3.38 -27.42 21.65
N GLY A 18 4.43 -27.14 22.43
CA GLY A 18 5.61 -28.02 22.55
C GLY A 18 5.34 -29.38 23.21
N SER A 19 4.20 -29.55 23.90
CA SER A 19 3.77 -30.80 24.51
C SER A 19 2.39 -31.25 24.01
N ALA A 20 1.90 -30.65 22.94
CA ALA A 20 0.58 -30.96 22.40
C ALA A 20 0.59 -32.34 21.73
N PRO A 21 -0.52 -33.12 21.83
CA PRO A 21 -0.64 -34.37 21.11
C PRO A 21 -0.57 -34.17 19.59
N PRO A 22 -0.12 -35.17 18.81
CA PRO A 22 -0.01 -35.07 17.35
C PRO A 22 -1.30 -34.61 16.65
N GLU A 23 -2.46 -35.08 17.12
CA GLU A 23 -3.78 -34.71 16.58
C GLU A 23 -4.12 -33.20 16.71
N ILE A 24 -3.51 -32.51 17.67
CA ILE A 24 -3.64 -31.06 17.85
C ILE A 24 -2.64 -30.33 16.95
N LEU A 25 -1.40 -30.82 16.88
CA LEU A 25 -0.37 -30.26 15.99
C LEU A 25 -0.75 -30.38 14.52
N GLU A 26 -1.48 -31.43 14.12
CA GLU A 26 -2.01 -31.61 12.77
C GLU A 26 -3.03 -30.53 12.37
N ARG A 27 -3.64 -29.84 13.33
CA ARG A 27 -4.59 -28.75 13.09
C ARG A 27 -3.91 -27.37 13.04
N LEU A 28 -2.60 -27.33 13.28
CA LEU A 28 -1.83 -26.09 13.27
C LEU A 28 -1.42 -25.76 11.83
N HIS A 29 -1.87 -24.59 11.38
CA HIS A 29 -1.50 -24.04 10.08
C HIS A 29 -0.60 -22.83 10.29
N PHE A 30 0.49 -22.77 9.53
CA PHE A 30 1.42 -21.66 9.55
C PHE A 30 1.26 -20.83 8.29
N LEU A 31 0.92 -19.56 8.47
CA LEU A 31 0.87 -18.58 7.40
C LEU A 31 2.23 -17.88 7.33
N GLY A 32 2.82 -17.81 6.16
CA GLY A 32 4.14 -17.22 6.00
C GLY A 32 4.58 -17.09 4.55
N GLY A 33 5.89 -17.16 4.34
CA GLY A 33 6.48 -17.25 3.00
C GLY A 33 6.72 -18.70 2.57
N SER A 34 7.29 -18.85 1.38
CA SER A 34 7.64 -20.16 0.78
C SER A 34 8.70 -20.96 1.55
N GLU A 35 9.41 -20.33 2.49
CA GLU A 35 10.46 -20.97 3.27
C GLU A 35 10.18 -20.81 4.77
N PRO A 36 10.50 -21.84 5.60
CA PRO A 36 10.43 -21.73 7.04
C PRO A 36 11.47 -20.72 7.56
N LEU A 37 11.16 -20.10 8.69
CA LEU A 37 12.12 -19.34 9.47
C LEU A 37 13.30 -20.22 9.88
N ARG A 38 14.49 -19.62 9.95
CA ARG A 38 15.75 -20.31 10.23
C ARG A 38 16.22 -20.03 11.66
N GLY A 39 17.14 -20.86 12.15
CA GLY A 39 17.72 -20.69 13.49
C GLY A 39 16.75 -21.09 14.60
N ASP A 40 16.80 -20.40 15.74
CA ASP A 40 15.97 -20.73 16.91
C ASP A 40 14.45 -20.61 16.63
N GLU A 41 14.08 -19.78 15.64
CA GLU A 41 12.70 -19.60 15.18
C GLU A 41 12.15 -20.82 14.44
N ALA A 42 13.01 -21.69 13.89
CA ALA A 42 12.57 -22.92 13.22
C ALA A 42 11.84 -23.86 14.19
N ARG A 43 12.13 -23.79 15.49
CA ARG A 43 11.44 -24.59 16.51
C ARG A 43 9.98 -24.16 16.73
N ALA A 44 9.58 -23.02 16.20
CA ALA A 44 8.21 -22.50 16.32
C ALA A 44 7.20 -23.25 15.42
N TYR A 45 7.67 -24.10 14.50
CA TYR A 45 6.80 -24.85 13.59
C TYR A 45 6.33 -26.19 14.13
N TYR A 46 6.88 -26.66 15.26
CA TYR A 46 6.46 -27.92 15.91
C TYR A 46 6.40 -29.14 14.97
N GLY A 47 7.37 -29.29 14.06
CA GLY A 47 7.42 -30.41 13.11
C GLY A 47 6.53 -30.24 11.88
N ARG A 48 6.04 -29.02 11.63
CA ARG A 48 5.15 -28.65 10.51
C ARG A 48 5.83 -27.69 9.53
N GLU A 49 7.16 -27.71 9.47
CA GLU A 49 7.98 -26.83 8.63
C GLU A 49 7.70 -27.02 7.14
N ASP A 50 7.19 -28.20 6.76
CA ASP A 50 6.82 -28.55 5.37
C ASP A 50 5.35 -28.22 5.03
N ASP A 51 4.52 -27.79 6.00
CA ASP A 51 3.09 -27.47 5.81
C ASP A 51 2.83 -25.96 6.01
N LEU A 52 3.59 -25.15 5.26
CA LEU A 52 3.44 -23.71 5.23
C LEU A 52 2.44 -23.28 4.16
N ILE A 53 1.57 -22.37 4.53
CA ILE A 53 0.70 -21.67 3.58
C ILE A 53 1.40 -20.37 3.20
N ASP A 54 1.91 -20.31 1.96
CA ASP A 54 2.56 -19.11 1.40
C ASP A 54 1.52 -18.04 1.06
N GLU A 55 1.07 -17.34 2.09
CA GLU A 55 0.14 -16.22 1.97
C GLU A 55 0.80 -15.00 1.33
N HIS A 56 2.13 -14.87 1.42
CA HIS A 56 2.84 -13.78 0.75
C HIS A 56 2.76 -13.90 -0.77
N ALA A 57 3.02 -15.07 -1.34
CA ALA A 57 2.89 -15.28 -2.79
C ALA A 57 1.44 -15.12 -3.24
N ARG A 58 0.48 -15.69 -2.50
CA ARG A 58 -0.96 -15.55 -2.80
C ARG A 58 -1.40 -14.09 -2.83
N HIS A 59 -1.00 -13.32 -1.82
CA HIS A 59 -1.29 -11.89 -1.75
C HIS A 59 -0.67 -11.12 -2.91
N VAL A 60 0.63 -11.35 -3.19
CA VAL A 60 1.34 -10.67 -4.29
C VAL A 60 0.69 -10.96 -5.64
N GLU A 61 0.33 -12.21 -5.92
CA GLU A 61 -0.35 -12.59 -7.17
C GLU A 61 -1.75 -11.97 -7.28
N GLN A 62 -2.51 -11.95 -6.19
CA GLN A 62 -3.81 -11.26 -6.16
C GLN A 62 -3.69 -9.76 -6.40
N VAL A 63 -2.67 -9.09 -5.83
CA VAL A 63 -2.44 -7.66 -6.07
C VAL A 63 -2.07 -7.42 -7.53
N LYS A 64 -1.17 -8.24 -8.10
CA LYS A 64 -0.76 -8.17 -9.51
C LYS A 64 -1.90 -8.47 -10.48
N SER A 65 -2.95 -9.18 -10.05
CA SER A 65 -4.14 -9.42 -10.88
C SER A 65 -4.94 -8.15 -11.15
N PHE A 66 -4.81 -7.11 -10.32
CA PHE A 66 -5.49 -5.82 -10.51
C PHE A 66 -4.85 -4.94 -11.58
N LEU A 67 -3.63 -5.26 -12.03
CA LEU A 67 -2.95 -4.50 -13.09
C LEU A 67 -3.73 -4.62 -14.41
N LEU A 68 -4.15 -3.47 -14.94
CA LEU A 68 -5.04 -3.42 -16.10
C LEU A 68 -4.28 -3.55 -17.42
N ARG A 69 -3.12 -2.89 -17.55
CA ARG A 69 -2.30 -2.81 -18.76
C ARG A 69 -0.97 -3.53 -18.55
N LYS A 70 -0.70 -4.52 -19.40
CA LYS A 70 0.38 -5.50 -19.23
C LYS A 70 1.12 -5.71 -20.54
N ASN A 71 2.44 -5.78 -20.47
CA ASN A 71 3.27 -6.31 -21.53
C ASN A 71 3.02 -7.81 -21.71
N ALA A 72 3.53 -8.40 -22.80
CA ALA A 72 3.38 -9.83 -23.08
C ALA A 72 3.97 -10.76 -22.00
N ASP A 73 4.95 -10.27 -21.24
CA ASP A 73 5.58 -10.99 -20.12
C ASP A 73 4.86 -10.79 -18.77
N GLY A 74 3.74 -10.07 -18.76
CA GLY A 74 2.93 -9.81 -17.56
C GLY A 74 3.37 -8.60 -16.73
N THR A 75 4.46 -7.92 -17.11
CA THR A 75 4.92 -6.67 -16.45
C THR A 75 4.04 -5.48 -16.82
N MET A 76 4.13 -4.39 -16.04
CA MET A 76 3.40 -3.15 -16.30
C MET A 76 3.92 -2.44 -17.55
N GLU A 77 3.01 -2.06 -18.45
CA GLU A 77 3.30 -1.18 -19.58
C GLU A 77 3.95 0.12 -19.09
N GLY A 78 5.15 0.45 -19.59
CA GLY A 78 5.91 1.64 -19.18
C GLY A 78 6.52 1.58 -17.77
N GLY A 79 6.40 0.45 -17.04
CA GLY A 79 6.90 0.36 -15.66
C GLY A 79 8.41 0.52 -15.51
N ALA A 80 9.18 0.03 -16.48
CA ALA A 80 10.64 0.19 -16.50
C ALA A 80 11.08 1.66 -16.66
N ASP A 81 10.20 2.51 -17.19
CA ASP A 81 10.46 3.92 -17.44
C ASP A 81 10.10 4.82 -16.25
N LEU A 82 9.48 4.29 -15.19
CA LEU A 82 9.11 5.08 -14.02
C LEU A 82 10.23 5.13 -12.98
N ASN A 83 10.56 6.34 -12.54
CA ASN A 83 11.38 6.61 -11.36
C ASN A 83 10.48 6.81 -10.15
N ILE A 84 10.42 5.81 -9.27
CA ILE A 84 9.52 5.77 -8.12
C ILE A 84 10.32 6.00 -6.84
N VAL A 85 9.90 6.96 -6.02
CA VAL A 85 10.34 7.07 -4.64
C VAL A 85 9.29 6.43 -3.74
N TYR A 86 9.72 5.63 -2.77
CA TYR A 86 8.83 4.93 -1.84
C TYR A 86 9.13 5.30 -0.38
N ALA A 87 8.09 5.67 0.36
CA ALA A 87 8.12 5.98 1.78
C ALA A 87 7.28 4.95 2.56
N ALA A 88 7.94 3.97 3.18
CA ALA A 88 7.26 2.97 3.99
C ALA A 88 6.82 3.47 5.39
N PHE A 89 7.27 4.67 5.78
CA PHE A 89 7.08 5.26 7.12
C PHE A 89 7.32 4.28 8.27
N ASN A 90 8.43 3.54 8.19
CA ASN A 90 8.87 2.53 9.15
C ASN A 90 7.88 1.37 9.35
N GLY A 91 6.98 1.16 8.38
CA GLY A 91 5.90 0.19 8.36
C GLY A 91 6.18 -1.15 7.68
N SER A 92 5.14 -1.98 7.62
CA SER A 92 5.13 -3.32 7.00
C SER A 92 5.34 -3.29 5.49
N GLY A 93 4.90 -2.22 4.81
CA GLY A 93 4.99 -2.04 3.36
C GLY A 93 6.41 -2.03 2.80
N ARG A 94 7.43 -1.78 3.64
CA ARG A 94 8.86 -1.69 3.29
C ARG A 94 9.40 -2.84 2.44
N ARG A 95 8.83 -4.05 2.59
CA ARG A 95 9.21 -5.23 1.78
C ARG A 95 8.19 -5.54 0.69
N GLY A 96 6.91 -5.51 1.04
CA GLY A 96 5.82 -5.92 0.14
C GLY A 96 5.72 -5.02 -1.09
N VAL A 97 5.68 -3.70 -0.90
CA VAL A 97 5.48 -2.75 -2.00
C VAL A 97 6.65 -2.74 -2.99
N PRO A 98 7.93 -2.61 -2.55
CA PRO A 98 9.05 -2.67 -3.49
C PRO A 98 9.16 -4.00 -4.21
N ARG A 99 8.86 -5.13 -3.54
CA ARG A 99 8.82 -6.45 -4.19
C ARG A 99 7.77 -6.50 -5.30
N ILE A 100 6.54 -6.09 -5.03
CA ILE A 100 5.46 -6.08 -6.02
C ILE A 100 5.82 -5.19 -7.21
N LEU A 101 6.34 -3.98 -6.95
CA LEU A 101 6.79 -3.06 -8.01
C LEU A 101 7.91 -3.68 -8.86
N ALA A 102 8.90 -4.32 -8.24
CA ALA A 102 9.98 -5.00 -8.96
C ALA A 102 9.47 -6.16 -9.81
N GLU A 103 8.58 -7.00 -9.27
CA GLU A 103 7.95 -8.10 -10.01
C GLU A 103 7.04 -7.61 -11.15
N LEU A 104 6.48 -6.41 -11.04
CA LEU A 104 5.74 -5.73 -12.10
C LEU A 104 6.65 -5.02 -13.12
N GLY A 105 7.98 -5.13 -12.99
CA GLY A 105 8.93 -4.56 -13.94
C GLY A 105 9.33 -3.11 -13.67
N CYS A 106 8.92 -2.52 -12.54
CA CYS A 106 9.40 -1.21 -12.11
C CYS A 106 10.83 -1.35 -11.54
N ARG A 107 11.83 -1.04 -12.36
CA ARG A 107 13.25 -1.26 -12.02
C ARG A 107 13.89 -0.12 -11.24
N ARG A 108 13.29 1.06 -11.26
CA ARG A 108 13.86 2.29 -10.68
C ARG A 108 13.03 2.73 -9.48
N VAL A 109 13.12 1.96 -8.39
CA VAL A 109 12.43 2.23 -7.13
C VAL A 109 13.47 2.55 -6.05
N TRP A 110 13.35 3.71 -5.42
CA TRP A 110 14.17 4.10 -4.28
C TRP A 110 13.32 4.14 -3.01
N SER A 111 13.56 3.21 -2.08
CA SER A 111 12.99 3.26 -0.73
C SER A 111 13.79 4.25 0.12
N ILE A 112 13.13 5.26 0.69
CA ILE A 112 13.79 6.31 1.48
C ILE A 112 14.43 5.70 2.74
N SER A 113 15.74 5.87 2.89
CA SER A 113 16.53 5.12 3.87
C SER A 113 16.19 5.46 5.32
N GLY A 114 15.80 6.70 5.61
CA GLY A 114 15.34 7.11 6.95
C GLY A 114 13.96 6.56 7.33
N LEU A 115 13.17 6.15 6.33
CA LEU A 115 11.77 5.71 6.49
C LEU A 115 11.58 4.22 6.21
N ASP A 116 12.63 3.50 5.83
CA ASP A 116 12.57 2.07 5.53
C ASP A 116 12.72 1.16 6.78
N PRO A 117 13.62 1.42 7.75
CA PRO A 117 13.83 0.50 8.88
C PRO A 117 12.57 0.28 9.71
N LEU A 118 12.30 -0.97 10.11
CA LEU A 118 11.21 -1.27 11.03
C LEU A 118 11.51 -0.62 12.39
N ASN A 119 10.78 0.43 12.74
CA ASN A 119 11.01 1.19 13.96
C ASN A 119 9.70 1.84 14.44
N GLY A 120 9.12 1.27 15.49
CA GLY A 120 7.86 1.76 16.09
C GLY A 120 7.96 3.10 16.81
N PHE A 121 9.16 3.70 16.91
CA PHE A 121 9.34 5.06 17.41
C PHE A 121 9.23 6.12 16.30
N PHE A 122 9.14 5.72 15.02
CA PHE A 122 8.97 6.63 13.88
C PHE A 122 9.92 7.85 13.93
N PRO A 123 11.25 7.63 13.91
CA PRO A 123 12.25 8.65 14.29
C PRO A 123 12.27 9.92 13.44
N ALA A 124 11.70 9.87 12.23
CA ALA A 124 11.55 11.03 11.36
C ALA A 124 10.35 11.93 11.73
N PHE A 125 9.46 11.45 12.58
CA PHE A 125 8.25 12.13 13.01
C PHE A 125 8.42 12.70 14.42
N ARG A 126 7.82 13.88 14.66
CA ARG A 126 7.83 14.48 15.99
C ARG A 126 6.87 13.75 16.92
N SER A 127 7.34 13.49 18.14
CA SER A 127 6.54 12.94 19.24
C SER A 127 6.38 13.91 20.41
N ASP A 128 6.90 15.14 20.28
CA ASP A 128 6.78 16.16 21.32
C ASP A 128 5.31 16.58 21.52
N PRO A 129 4.83 16.72 22.78
CA PRO A 129 3.49 17.19 23.07
C PRO A 129 3.11 18.49 22.34
N GLY A 130 2.00 18.46 21.60
CA GLY A 130 1.50 19.58 20.79
C GLY A 130 2.20 19.79 19.45
N ARG A 131 3.14 18.92 19.07
CA ARG A 131 3.83 18.92 17.78
C ARG A 131 3.82 17.54 17.12
N GLU A 132 3.01 16.62 17.65
CA GLU A 132 2.94 15.25 17.21
C GLU A 132 2.59 15.16 15.73
N GLN A 133 3.31 14.29 15.04
CA GLN A 133 3.07 13.96 13.65
C GLN A 133 2.81 12.48 13.55
N GLN A 134 1.83 12.11 12.74
CA GLN A 134 1.52 10.72 12.46
C GLN A 134 2.16 10.34 11.12
N PRO A 135 2.62 9.09 10.97
CA PRO A 135 3.03 8.51 9.69
C PRO A 135 1.82 8.24 8.79
N ASP A 136 1.00 9.27 8.54
CA ASP A 136 -0.19 9.21 7.71
C ASP A 136 0.16 9.71 6.30
N PRO A 137 0.16 8.85 5.27
CA PRO A 137 0.52 9.23 3.91
C PRO A 137 -0.46 10.22 3.27
N GLY A 138 -1.67 10.39 3.83
CA GLY A 138 -2.63 11.42 3.44
C GLY A 138 -2.42 12.78 4.12
N ASP A 139 -1.51 12.88 5.09
CA ASP A 139 -1.14 14.11 5.81
C ASP A 139 -0.01 14.86 5.07
N PRO A 140 -0.20 16.14 4.73
CA PRO A 140 0.84 16.95 4.12
C PRO A 140 2.15 17.04 4.89
N ARG A 141 2.09 16.94 6.23
CA ARG A 141 3.27 16.95 7.10
C ARG A 141 4.11 15.70 6.88
N ALA A 142 3.48 14.54 6.68
CA ALA A 142 4.18 13.30 6.37
C ALA A 142 4.78 13.32 4.96
N ALA A 143 4.07 13.89 3.98
CA ALA A 143 4.62 14.12 2.64
C ALA A 143 5.87 15.00 2.68
N LYS A 144 5.86 16.07 3.50
CA LYS A 144 7.04 16.91 3.73
C LYS A 144 8.19 16.11 4.37
N VAL A 145 7.90 15.30 5.39
CA VAL A 145 8.91 14.44 6.03
C VAL A 145 9.54 13.49 5.01
N ALA A 146 8.76 12.86 4.12
CA ALA A 146 9.28 12.00 3.07
C ALA A 146 10.24 12.72 2.11
N LEU A 147 9.89 13.93 1.67
CA LEU A 147 10.76 14.74 0.81
C LEU A 147 12.03 15.21 1.54
N ASP A 148 11.92 15.60 2.81
CA ASP A 148 13.07 15.99 3.63
C ASP A 148 14.04 14.81 3.87
N GLU A 149 13.52 13.60 4.10
CA GLU A 149 14.34 12.38 4.24
C GLU A 149 14.96 11.95 2.90
N LEU A 150 14.22 12.07 1.78
CA LEU A 150 14.78 11.85 0.45
C LEU A 150 15.96 12.79 0.16
N GLU A 151 15.85 14.07 0.52
CA GLU A 151 16.93 15.04 0.38
C GLU A 151 18.17 14.66 1.22
N LYS A 152 17.98 14.02 2.38
CA LYS A 152 19.11 13.47 3.16
C LYS A 152 19.77 12.31 2.42
N ASP A 153 19.01 11.44 1.78
CA ASP A 153 19.54 10.34 0.96
C ASP A 153 20.33 10.88 -0.24
N VAL A 154 19.80 11.89 -0.93
CA VAL A 154 20.48 12.57 -2.04
C VAL A 154 21.83 13.14 -1.59
N ARG A 155 21.89 13.78 -0.42
CA ARG A 155 23.15 14.28 0.13
C ARG A 155 24.15 13.18 0.47
N ARG A 156 23.69 11.98 0.86
CA ARG A 156 24.55 10.81 1.11
C ARG A 156 25.09 10.28 -0.21
N ARG A 157 24.24 10.16 -1.23
CA ARG A 157 24.64 9.83 -2.61
C ARG A 157 25.70 10.78 -3.14
N ASP A 158 25.47 12.09 -3.02
CA ASP A 158 26.37 13.11 -3.56
C ASP A 158 27.75 13.13 -2.84
N ARG A 159 27.82 12.61 -1.60
CA ARG A 159 29.07 12.35 -0.88
C ARG A 159 29.75 11.03 -1.26
N GLY A 160 29.14 10.22 -2.11
CA GLY A 160 29.64 8.89 -2.49
C GLY A 160 29.52 7.85 -1.37
N GLU A 161 28.54 7.99 -0.47
CA GLU A 161 28.29 6.97 0.56
C GLU A 161 27.80 5.66 -0.06
N ARG A 162 28.38 4.54 0.41
CA ARG A 162 28.03 3.20 -0.08
C ARG A 162 26.55 2.88 0.21
N GLY A 163 25.85 2.34 -0.77
CA GLY A 163 24.44 1.95 -0.66
C GLY A 163 23.45 3.04 -1.11
N TYR A 164 23.93 4.21 -1.53
CA TYR A 164 23.13 5.32 -2.02
C TYR A 164 23.31 5.59 -3.52
N GLU A 165 24.06 4.75 -4.23
CA GLU A 165 24.45 4.94 -5.63
C GLU A 165 23.22 5.00 -6.57
N SER A 166 22.17 4.24 -6.24
CA SER A 166 20.90 4.21 -6.97
C SER A 166 19.86 5.20 -6.46
N CYS A 167 20.20 6.05 -5.49
CA CYS A 167 19.29 7.07 -4.98
C CYS A 167 18.95 8.08 -6.09
N ILE A 168 17.67 8.38 -6.24
CA ILE A 168 17.16 9.40 -7.15
C ILE A 168 16.70 10.61 -6.34
N SER A 169 16.94 11.81 -6.87
CA SER A 169 16.41 13.04 -6.31
C SER A 169 14.93 13.22 -6.67
N TRP A 170 14.25 14.13 -5.98
CA TRP A 170 12.88 14.51 -6.36
C TRP A 170 12.78 15.06 -7.79
N GLY A 171 13.85 15.70 -8.29
CA GLY A 171 13.92 16.18 -9.68
C GLY A 171 13.87 15.04 -10.69
N GLU A 172 14.49 13.90 -10.36
CA GLU A 172 14.55 12.69 -11.19
C GLU A 172 13.30 11.80 -11.03
N ALA A 173 12.63 11.86 -9.87
CA ALA A 173 11.44 11.07 -9.57
C ALA A 173 10.22 11.51 -10.40
N ASP A 174 9.40 10.54 -10.81
CA ASP A 174 8.11 10.78 -11.46
C ASP A 174 6.98 10.82 -10.42
N ILE A 175 7.10 9.97 -9.40
CA ILE A 175 6.10 9.80 -8.36
C ILE A 175 6.77 9.43 -7.03
N LEU A 176 6.23 9.94 -5.93
CA LEU A 176 6.51 9.43 -4.60
C LEU A 176 5.24 8.79 -4.04
N ILE A 177 5.37 7.55 -3.59
CA ILE A 177 4.29 6.77 -2.98
C ILE A 177 4.63 6.56 -1.51
N GLY A 178 3.69 6.88 -0.62
CA GLY A 178 3.80 6.61 0.81
C GLY A 178 2.72 5.65 1.28
N THR A 179 3.06 4.74 2.19
CA THR A 179 2.09 3.89 2.90
C THR A 179 2.23 4.09 4.40
N ASP A 180 1.13 3.96 5.14
CA ASP A 180 1.15 4.00 6.60
C ASP A 180 1.71 2.69 7.20
N PRO A 181 1.89 2.60 8.54
CA PRO A 181 2.65 1.52 9.16
C PRO A 181 2.15 0.09 8.91
N ASP A 182 0.85 -0.12 8.74
CA ASP A 182 0.23 -1.39 8.37
C ASP A 182 0.00 -1.55 6.85
N ALA A 183 0.23 -0.48 6.10
CA ALA A 183 0.24 -0.41 4.64
C ALA A 183 -1.11 -0.66 3.96
N ASP A 184 -2.22 -0.33 4.64
CA ASP A 184 -3.57 -0.36 4.07
C ASP A 184 -4.00 1.01 3.49
N ARG A 185 -3.29 2.09 3.85
CA ARG A 185 -3.47 3.43 3.27
C ARG A 185 -2.31 3.82 2.37
N CYS A 186 -2.62 4.66 1.38
CA CYS A 186 -1.67 5.14 0.39
C CYS A 186 -1.82 6.64 0.16
N GLY A 187 -0.70 7.33 0.00
CA GLY A 187 -0.59 8.72 -0.38
C GLY A 187 0.35 8.87 -1.56
N VAL A 188 0.03 9.81 -2.45
CA VAL A 188 0.74 10.01 -3.70
C VAL A 188 1.16 11.47 -3.82
N VAL A 189 2.46 11.67 -4.00
CA VAL A 189 3.05 12.99 -4.26
C VAL A 189 3.57 13.02 -5.69
N VAL A 190 3.21 14.06 -6.42
CA VAL A 190 3.60 14.27 -7.83
C VAL A 190 4.11 15.69 -8.03
N LYS A 191 4.78 15.93 -9.17
CA LYS A 191 5.08 17.28 -9.63
C LYS A 191 3.77 18.02 -9.97
N PRO A 192 3.65 19.32 -9.67
CA PRO A 192 2.46 20.10 -10.00
C PRO A 192 2.18 20.03 -11.51
N PRO A 193 0.91 19.89 -11.94
CA PRO A 193 0.59 19.97 -13.35
C PRO A 193 1.11 21.29 -13.94
N PRO A 194 1.75 21.29 -15.14
CA PRO A 194 2.39 22.49 -15.69
C PRO A 194 1.47 23.71 -15.74
N ARG A 195 0.19 23.49 -16.06
CA ARG A 195 -0.85 24.54 -16.10
C ARG A 195 -1.09 25.24 -14.76
N TYR A 196 -0.82 24.57 -13.64
CA TYR A 196 -1.07 25.08 -12.29
C TYR A 196 0.22 25.38 -11.52
N ALA A 197 1.40 25.03 -12.05
CA ALA A 197 2.68 25.18 -11.35
C ALA A 197 2.91 26.63 -10.89
N ALA A 198 2.76 27.61 -11.79
CA ALA A 198 2.97 29.01 -11.47
C ALA A 198 1.97 29.58 -10.45
N GLU A 199 0.74 29.04 -10.40
CA GLU A 199 -0.26 29.45 -9.42
C GLU A 199 0.04 28.86 -8.04
N LEU A 200 0.37 27.58 -7.99
CA LEU A 200 0.74 26.87 -6.76
C LEU A 200 2.02 27.43 -6.13
N GLU A 201 2.97 27.87 -6.95
CA GLU A 201 4.18 28.56 -6.48
C GLU A 201 3.84 29.87 -5.76
N ARG A 202 2.88 30.64 -6.26
CA ARG A 202 2.47 31.91 -5.67
C ARG A 202 1.59 31.74 -4.43
N ARG A 203 0.90 30.60 -4.32
CA ARG A 203 -0.09 30.33 -3.28
C ARG A 203 0.06 28.89 -2.76
N PRO A 204 1.14 28.59 -2.03
CA PRO A 204 1.32 27.27 -1.46
C PRO A 204 0.20 26.99 -0.45
N THR A 205 -0.24 25.75 -0.43
CA THR A 205 -1.15 25.20 0.58
C THR A 205 -0.41 24.12 1.36
N LEU A 206 -1.02 23.56 2.40
CA LEU A 206 -0.41 22.43 3.09
C LEU A 206 -0.10 21.30 2.11
N ARG A 207 -1.01 21.00 1.18
CA ARG A 207 -0.91 19.89 0.21
C ARG A 207 -0.14 20.21 -1.06
N ALA A 208 0.17 21.47 -1.33
CA ALA A 208 0.79 21.87 -2.59
C ALA A 208 1.81 22.97 -2.34
N ALA A 209 3.03 22.76 -2.81
CA ALA A 209 4.12 23.72 -2.69
C ALA A 209 4.87 23.81 -4.04
N PRO A 210 5.81 24.77 -4.20
CA PRO A 210 6.71 24.78 -5.35
C PRO A 210 7.33 23.40 -5.59
N GLY A 211 7.13 22.85 -6.78
CA GLY A 211 7.72 21.59 -7.21
C GLY A 211 7.04 20.31 -6.72
N HIS A 212 6.02 20.33 -5.84
CA HIS A 212 5.28 19.10 -5.48
C HIS A 212 3.83 19.32 -5.02
N VAL A 213 2.99 18.30 -5.20
CA VAL A 213 1.60 18.24 -4.73
C VAL A 213 1.31 16.85 -4.14
N LEU A 214 0.81 16.82 -2.91
CA LEU A 214 0.14 15.65 -2.34
C LEU A 214 -1.29 15.58 -2.90
N VAL A 215 -1.55 14.57 -3.71
CA VAL A 215 -2.85 14.37 -4.36
C VAL A 215 -3.88 13.96 -3.32
N TYR A 216 -5.08 14.58 -3.36
CA TYR A 216 -6.16 14.24 -2.45
C TYR A 216 -6.66 12.81 -2.70
N ALA A 217 -7.04 12.10 -1.64
CA ALA A 217 -7.57 10.75 -1.74
C ALA A 217 -8.80 10.67 -2.67
N ASP A 218 -9.71 11.66 -2.58
CA ASP A 218 -10.86 11.77 -3.47
C ASP A 218 -10.47 11.85 -4.96
N ASP A 219 -9.39 12.58 -5.27
CA ASP A 219 -8.89 12.71 -6.64
C ASP A 219 -8.21 11.41 -7.11
N ILE A 220 -7.41 10.78 -6.25
CA ILE A 220 -6.76 9.48 -6.54
C ILE A 220 -7.84 8.43 -6.83
N TRP A 221 -8.84 8.26 -5.97
CA TRP A 221 -9.90 7.28 -6.16
C TRP A 221 -10.76 7.57 -7.39
N THR A 222 -11.04 8.85 -7.67
CA THR A 222 -11.75 9.26 -8.89
C THR A 222 -10.93 8.91 -10.14
N LEU A 223 -9.62 9.19 -10.14
CA LEU A 223 -8.72 8.87 -11.24
C LEU A 223 -8.60 7.36 -11.45
N LEU A 224 -8.48 6.58 -10.38
CA LEU A 224 -8.42 5.12 -10.44
C LEU A 224 -9.71 4.53 -11.01
N LEU A 225 -10.87 4.98 -10.56
CA LEU A 225 -12.16 4.56 -11.12
C LEU A 225 -12.24 4.94 -12.60
N TRP A 226 -11.93 6.19 -12.95
CA TRP A 226 -11.95 6.65 -14.34
C TRP A 226 -11.05 5.79 -15.22
N TYR A 227 -9.81 5.56 -14.80
CA TYR A 227 -8.84 4.78 -15.55
C TYR A 227 -9.33 3.34 -15.76
N ARG A 228 -9.90 2.72 -14.73
CA ARG A 228 -10.46 1.36 -14.83
C ARG A 228 -11.61 1.27 -15.83
N LEU A 229 -12.56 2.20 -15.77
CA LEU A 229 -13.67 2.26 -16.72
C LEU A 229 -13.17 2.59 -18.13
N HIS A 230 -12.21 3.49 -18.26
CA HIS A 230 -11.65 3.88 -19.55
C HIS A 230 -10.97 2.70 -20.25
N VAL A 231 -10.12 1.95 -19.55
CA VAL A 231 -9.45 0.76 -20.11
C VAL A 231 -10.45 -0.30 -20.54
N GLU A 232 -11.53 -0.51 -19.78
CA GLU A 232 -12.59 -1.44 -20.17
C GLU A 232 -13.31 -0.97 -21.45
N ILE A 233 -13.70 0.31 -21.51
CA ILE A 233 -14.36 0.89 -22.69
C ILE A 233 -13.47 0.86 -23.93
N GLU A 234 -12.17 1.11 -23.79
CA GLU A 234 -11.23 1.04 -24.91
C GLU A 234 -11.12 -0.37 -25.50
N ARG A 235 -11.27 -1.41 -24.66
CA ARG A 235 -11.18 -2.82 -25.07
C ARG A 235 -12.49 -3.34 -25.64
N GLU A 236 -13.61 -3.02 -24.98
CA GLU A 236 -14.91 -3.66 -25.21
C GLU A 236 -15.92 -2.72 -25.89
N GLY A 237 -15.58 -1.45 -26.09
CA GLY A 237 -16.45 -0.40 -26.63
C GLY A 237 -17.49 0.13 -25.64
N SER A 238 -17.72 -0.56 -24.53
CA SER A 238 -18.61 -0.16 -23.44
C SER A 238 -18.22 -0.83 -22.12
N ILE A 239 -18.92 -0.52 -21.02
CA ILE A 239 -18.75 -1.27 -19.77
C ILE A 239 -19.59 -2.54 -19.83
N LEU A 240 -18.96 -3.70 -19.69
CA LEU A 240 -19.65 -4.99 -19.73
C LEU A 240 -20.51 -5.17 -18.49
N ASP A 241 -21.72 -5.73 -18.65
CA ASP A 241 -22.64 -6.06 -17.56
C ASP A 241 -22.79 -4.95 -16.52
N ALA A 242 -22.91 -3.70 -16.97
CA ALA A 242 -22.94 -2.53 -16.09
C ALA A 242 -24.07 -2.59 -15.04
N ASP A 243 -25.19 -3.24 -15.38
CA ASP A 243 -26.33 -3.52 -14.50
C ASP A 243 -26.02 -4.52 -13.37
N ARG A 244 -24.93 -5.29 -13.49
CA ARG A 244 -24.45 -6.25 -12.49
C ARG A 244 -23.27 -5.72 -11.67
N LYS A 245 -22.85 -4.47 -11.92
CA LYS A 245 -21.73 -3.81 -11.26
C LYS A 245 -22.21 -2.60 -10.46
N PHE A 246 -21.52 -2.32 -9.35
CA PHE A 246 -21.79 -1.14 -8.55
C PHE A 246 -20.50 -0.59 -7.92
N ILE A 247 -20.55 0.68 -7.53
CA ILE A 247 -19.52 1.34 -6.74
C ILE A 247 -20.09 1.61 -5.34
N ALA A 248 -19.39 1.14 -4.31
CA ALA A 248 -19.67 1.49 -2.93
C ALA A 248 -18.72 2.59 -2.47
N LEU A 249 -19.26 3.61 -1.78
CA LEU A 249 -18.49 4.73 -1.25
C LEU A 249 -19.12 5.29 0.02
N SER A 250 -18.29 5.85 0.90
CA SER A 250 -18.79 6.55 2.09
C SER A 250 -19.50 7.86 1.70
N HIS A 251 -20.43 8.31 2.54
CA HIS A 251 -21.16 9.58 2.33
C HIS A 251 -20.27 10.83 2.34
N THR A 252 -19.05 10.75 2.88
CA THR A 252 -18.07 11.85 2.90
C THR A 252 -17.15 11.87 1.69
N THR A 253 -17.12 10.80 0.90
CA THR A 253 -16.31 10.69 -0.33
C THR A 253 -16.93 11.54 -1.44
N THR A 254 -16.09 12.13 -2.29
CA THR A 254 -16.52 13.01 -3.39
C THR A 254 -17.65 12.44 -4.25
N ASP A 255 -18.63 13.29 -4.57
CA ASP A 255 -19.72 12.97 -5.50
C ASP A 255 -19.23 12.73 -6.93
N MET A 256 -17.99 13.10 -7.27
CA MET A 256 -17.40 12.84 -8.59
C MET A 256 -17.37 11.35 -8.91
N ILE A 257 -17.04 10.50 -7.93
CA ILE A 257 -17.05 9.04 -8.09
C ILE A 257 -18.45 8.54 -8.44
N ALA A 258 -19.47 9.00 -7.70
CA ALA A 258 -20.86 8.63 -7.95
C ALA A 258 -21.37 9.12 -9.32
N ARG A 259 -20.98 10.33 -9.74
CA ARG A 259 -21.35 10.89 -11.05
C ARG A 259 -20.68 10.13 -12.18
N LEU A 260 -19.40 9.78 -12.03
CA LEU A 260 -18.66 8.99 -13.00
C LEU A 260 -19.25 7.59 -13.15
N ALA A 261 -19.58 6.91 -12.05
CA ALA A 261 -20.24 5.61 -12.07
C ALA A 261 -21.58 5.66 -12.83
N ARG A 262 -22.46 6.61 -12.48
CA ARG A 262 -23.78 6.76 -13.12
C ARG A 262 -23.70 7.12 -14.59
N LYS A 263 -22.70 7.92 -15.00
CA LYS A 263 -22.45 8.24 -16.41
C LYS A 263 -22.27 6.98 -17.27
N HIS A 264 -21.73 5.91 -16.68
CA HIS A 264 -21.47 4.64 -17.35
C HIS A 264 -22.48 3.54 -16.97
N GLY A 265 -23.64 3.91 -16.41
CA GLY A 265 -24.73 2.97 -16.11
C GLY A 265 -24.50 2.09 -14.88
N LEU A 266 -23.47 2.36 -14.08
CA LEU A 266 -23.14 1.58 -12.88
C LEU A 266 -24.04 1.95 -11.69
N GLY A 267 -24.36 0.94 -10.88
CA GLY A 267 -25.00 1.14 -9.58
C GLY A 267 -24.10 1.93 -8.61
N VAL A 268 -24.71 2.64 -7.65
CA VAL A 268 -23.97 3.37 -6.61
C VAL A 268 -24.60 3.11 -5.25
N LEU A 269 -23.81 2.60 -4.31
CA LEU A 269 -24.19 2.39 -2.92
C LEU A 269 -23.44 3.39 -2.03
N LYS A 270 -24.17 4.34 -1.43
CA LYS A 270 -23.59 5.22 -0.40
C LYS A 270 -23.75 4.61 0.98
N THR A 271 -22.66 4.56 1.74
CA THR A 271 -22.59 3.98 3.09
C THR A 271 -22.15 5.00 4.13
N TRP A 272 -22.20 4.63 5.41
CA TRP A 272 -21.55 5.39 6.47
C TRP A 272 -20.02 5.28 6.36
N VAL A 273 -19.31 6.14 7.09
CA VAL A 273 -17.84 6.05 7.19
C VAL A 273 -17.46 4.76 7.91
N GLY A 274 -16.44 4.07 7.40
CA GLY A 274 -15.89 2.84 7.96
C GLY A 274 -15.85 1.72 6.92
N PHE A 275 -14.69 1.08 6.79
CA PHE A 275 -14.46 0.00 5.82
C PHE A 275 -15.34 -1.22 6.08
N ALA A 276 -15.81 -1.43 7.31
CA ALA A 276 -16.72 -2.51 7.68
C ALA A 276 -18.08 -2.47 6.95
N TRP A 277 -18.47 -1.35 6.35
CA TRP A 277 -19.66 -1.28 5.49
C TRP A 277 -19.43 -1.83 4.07
N LEU A 278 -18.17 -2.10 3.71
CA LEU A 278 -17.77 -2.64 2.41
C LEU A 278 -17.49 -4.16 2.44
N SER A 279 -17.42 -4.75 3.64
CA SER A 279 -17.20 -6.19 3.89
C SER A 279 -18.52 -6.94 4.05
#